data_AF-A0A2N1A1P3-F1
#
_entry.id   AF-A0A2N1A1P3-F1
#
_cell.length_a   1.000
_cell.length_b   1.000
_cell.length_c   1.000
_cell.angle_alpha   90.00
_cell.angle_beta   90.00
_cell.angle_gamma   90.00
#
_symmetry.space_group_name_H-M   'P 1'
#
loop_
_entity.id
_entity.type
_entity.pdbx_description
1 polymer ?
#
loop_
_entity_poly.entity_id
_entity_poly.type
_entity_poly.pdbx_seq_one_letter_code
_entity_poly.pdbx_strand_id
1 'polypeptide(L)'
;MKRLRNSVVKWLVISLLCLLLGFFLGKFKQDILDEKLSVMAVDLHTIKIRNQRVETDLSRVQIISVSDQQTIKSLLQSNKQLQNELAIVNNKLYFYEGVISPELEKTGVKAHSFEMTENAKTGGWDYELVLMQSKKGRRFLSGNIDISLSIFEGENLKKVSLSALTETLEKSFKFKYFQTVQGSFVLPEGMMVDEVIVNLNVVGNRWYKAQRVEQLYDWRVLTTHDVGDASEYDSSDNSTTP
;
A
#
# COMPACT_ATOMS: atom_id res chain seq x y z
N MET A 1 -94.95 -40.66 60.28
CA MET A 1 -93.69 -39.87 60.30
C MET A 1 -92.47 -40.56 59.67
N LYS A 2 -92.32 -41.89 59.67
CA LYS A 2 -91.12 -42.59 59.11
C LYS A 2 -90.94 -42.46 57.58
N ARG A 3 -92.02 -42.36 56.79
CA ARG A 3 -91.96 -42.25 55.31
C ARG A 3 -91.43 -40.90 54.80
N LEU A 4 -91.77 -39.79 55.47
CA LEU A 4 -91.28 -38.46 55.10
C LEU A 4 -89.77 -38.31 55.34
N ARG A 5 -89.28 -38.84 56.45
CA ARG A 5 -87.84 -38.82 56.80
C ARG A 5 -86.99 -39.53 55.74
N ASN A 6 -87.47 -40.64 55.19
CA ASN A 6 -86.75 -41.38 54.16
C ASN A 6 -86.72 -40.65 52.80
N SER A 7 -87.73 -39.83 52.48
CA SER A 7 -87.68 -38.98 51.27
C SER A 7 -86.74 -37.80 51.43
N VAL A 8 -86.74 -37.13 52.60
CA VAL A 8 -85.82 -36.00 52.86
C VAL A 8 -84.36 -36.45 52.82
N VAL A 9 -84.04 -37.61 53.40
CA VAL A 9 -82.69 -38.18 53.32
C VAL A 9 -82.29 -38.49 51.87
N LYS A 10 -83.19 -39.01 51.03
CA LYS A 10 -82.91 -39.25 49.60
C LYS A 10 -82.60 -37.95 48.84
N TRP A 11 -83.37 -36.90 49.06
CA TRP A 11 -83.12 -35.60 48.43
C TRP A 11 -81.82 -34.94 48.91
N LEU A 12 -81.48 -35.08 50.19
CA LEU A 12 -80.19 -34.63 50.72
C LEU A 12 -79.02 -35.37 50.09
N VAL A 13 -79.12 -36.69 49.91
CA VAL A 13 -78.08 -37.50 49.24
C VAL A 13 -77.92 -37.07 47.78
N ILE A 14 -79.02 -36.81 47.08
CA ILE A 14 -79.00 -36.33 45.68
C ILE A 14 -78.37 -34.93 45.58
N SER A 15 -78.71 -34.01 46.51
CA SER A 15 -78.12 -32.68 46.56
C SER A 15 -76.62 -32.73 46.85
N LEU A 16 -76.20 -33.57 47.80
CA LEU A 16 -74.79 -33.80 48.12
C LEU A 16 -74.02 -34.36 46.91
N LEU A 17 -74.61 -35.34 46.21
CA LEU A 17 -74.01 -35.97 45.04
C LEU A 17 -73.86 -34.98 43.87
N CYS A 18 -74.84 -34.10 43.66
CA CYS A 18 -74.79 -33.07 42.64
C CYS A 18 -73.70 -32.01 42.94
N LEU A 19 -73.55 -31.63 44.22
CA LEU A 19 -72.51 -30.70 44.67
C LEU A 19 -71.11 -31.31 44.50
N LEU A 20 -70.94 -32.60 44.82
CA LEU A 20 -69.69 -33.33 44.63
C LEU A 20 -69.31 -33.43 43.15
N LEU A 21 -70.27 -33.74 42.26
CA LEU A 21 -70.07 -33.79 40.81
C LEU A 21 -69.68 -32.43 40.23
N GLY A 22 -70.33 -31.35 40.66
CA GLY A 22 -70.00 -29.99 40.25
C GLY A 22 -68.58 -29.59 40.66
N PHE A 23 -68.18 -29.92 41.89
CA PHE A 23 -66.82 -29.70 42.38
C PHE A 23 -65.78 -30.49 41.58
N PHE A 24 -66.06 -31.76 41.27
CA PHE A 24 -65.14 -32.62 40.51
C PHE A 24 -64.94 -32.11 39.08
N LEU A 25 -66.02 -31.70 38.39
CA LEU A 25 -65.95 -31.13 37.04
C LEU A 25 -65.24 -29.77 37.01
N GLY A 26 -65.43 -28.94 38.04
CA GLY A 26 -64.73 -27.67 38.18
C GLY A 26 -63.22 -27.85 38.35
N LYS A 27 -62.82 -28.76 39.24
CA LYS A 27 -61.42 -29.13 39.45
C LYS A 27 -60.78 -29.69 38.17
N PHE A 28 -61.44 -30.61 37.49
CA PHE A 28 -60.91 -31.21 36.26
C PHE A 28 -60.66 -30.20 35.13
N LYS A 29 -61.51 -29.15 35.02
CA LYS A 29 -61.28 -28.06 34.05
C LYS A 29 -60.12 -27.16 34.44
N GLN A 30 -59.93 -26.92 35.73
CA GLN A 30 -58.87 -26.06 36.25
C GLN A 30 -57.50 -26.71 36.06
N ASP A 31 -57.38 -28.01 36.29
CA ASP A 31 -56.13 -28.75 36.08
C ASP A 31 -55.68 -28.71 34.60
N ILE A 32 -56.62 -28.85 33.64
CA ILE A 32 -56.33 -28.72 32.20
C ILE A 32 -55.93 -27.29 31.81
N LEU A 33 -56.51 -26.28 32.48
CA LEU A 33 -56.21 -24.88 32.19
C LEU A 33 -54.84 -24.45 32.72
N ASP A 34 -54.49 -24.92 33.92
CA ASP A 34 -53.19 -24.66 34.54
C ASP A 34 -52.06 -25.37 33.77
N GLU A 35 -52.31 -26.59 33.25
CA GLU A 35 -51.39 -27.27 32.34
C GLU A 35 -51.14 -26.45 31.08
N LYS A 36 -52.19 -25.94 30.42
CA LYS A 36 -52.06 -25.09 29.22
C LYS A 36 -51.35 -23.77 29.50
N LEU A 37 -51.62 -23.13 30.63
CA LEU A 37 -50.94 -21.90 31.04
C LEU A 37 -49.44 -22.14 31.29
N SER A 38 -49.10 -23.26 31.92
CA SER A 38 -47.70 -23.63 32.17
C SER A 38 -46.95 -23.91 30.86
N VAL A 39 -47.57 -24.65 29.93
CA VAL A 39 -46.99 -24.92 28.60
C VAL A 39 -46.81 -23.63 27.80
N MET A 40 -47.81 -22.75 27.80
CA MET A 40 -47.74 -21.48 27.08
C MET A 40 -46.71 -20.52 27.69
N ALA A 41 -46.54 -20.53 29.02
CA ALA A 41 -45.49 -19.77 29.69
C ALA A 41 -44.09 -20.31 29.34
N VAL A 42 -43.93 -21.63 29.22
CA VAL A 42 -42.68 -22.27 28.78
C VAL A 42 -42.38 -21.93 27.31
N ASP A 43 -43.38 -21.93 26.43
CA ASP A 43 -43.22 -21.55 25.03
C ASP A 43 -42.84 -20.08 24.89
N LEU A 44 -43.50 -19.17 25.62
CA LEU A 44 -43.13 -17.75 25.63
C LEU A 44 -41.69 -17.54 26.12
N HIS A 45 -41.29 -18.24 27.18
CA HIS A 45 -39.91 -18.18 27.67
C HIS A 45 -38.91 -18.70 26.65
N THR A 46 -39.23 -19.81 25.97
CA THR A 46 -38.40 -20.40 24.92
C THR A 46 -38.26 -19.47 23.72
N ILE A 47 -39.36 -18.87 23.26
CA ILE A 47 -39.36 -17.89 22.16
C ILE A 47 -38.54 -16.66 22.55
N LYS A 48 -38.68 -16.16 23.78
CA LYS A 48 -37.89 -15.03 24.28
C LYS A 48 -36.39 -15.33 24.27
N ILE A 49 -35.99 -16.52 24.74
CA ILE A 49 -34.59 -16.96 24.68
C ILE A 49 -34.10 -17.05 23.24
N ARG A 50 -34.91 -17.60 22.32
CA ARG A 50 -34.55 -17.68 20.90
C ARG A 50 -34.35 -16.30 20.28
N ASN A 51 -35.24 -15.34 20.56
CA ASN A 51 -35.09 -13.96 20.08
C ASN A 51 -33.82 -13.31 20.63
N GLN A 52 -33.55 -13.44 21.93
CA GLN A 52 -32.33 -12.91 22.53
C GLN A 52 -31.06 -13.53 21.91
N ARG A 53 -31.09 -14.83 21.58
CA ARG A 53 -29.99 -15.48 20.86
C ARG A 53 -29.81 -14.90 19.47
N VAL A 54 -30.89 -14.74 18.71
CA VAL A 54 -30.84 -14.15 17.36
C VAL A 54 -30.32 -12.72 17.40
N GLU A 55 -30.76 -11.89 18.34
CA GLU A 55 -30.24 -10.51 18.50
C GLU A 55 -28.75 -10.49 18.84
N THR A 56 -28.32 -11.41 19.72
CA THR A 56 -26.90 -11.56 20.07
C THR A 56 -26.07 -12.00 18.86
N ASP A 57 -26.58 -12.96 18.08
CA ASP A 57 -25.88 -13.48 16.90
C ASP A 57 -25.82 -12.44 15.78
N LEU A 58 -26.88 -11.66 15.56
CA LEU A 58 -26.87 -10.52 14.64
C LEU A 58 -25.83 -9.47 15.05
N SER A 59 -25.79 -9.13 16.34
CA SER A 59 -24.80 -8.18 16.87
C SER A 59 -23.38 -8.70 16.67
N ARG A 60 -23.13 -10.00 16.90
CA ARG A 60 -21.84 -10.64 16.64
C ARG A 60 -21.43 -10.58 15.18
N VAL A 61 -22.33 -10.94 14.27
CA VAL A 61 -22.07 -10.89 12.82
C VAL A 61 -21.73 -9.47 12.37
N GLN A 62 -22.44 -8.47 12.89
CA GLN A 62 -22.16 -7.07 12.56
C GLN A 62 -20.77 -6.64 13.06
N ILE A 63 -20.40 -6.98 14.29
CA ILE A 63 -19.07 -6.68 14.84
C ILE A 63 -17.97 -7.36 14.02
N ILE A 64 -18.15 -8.64 13.68
CA ILE A 64 -17.20 -9.39 12.84
C ILE A 64 -17.04 -8.70 11.48
N SER A 65 -18.14 -8.34 10.82
CA SER A 65 -18.09 -7.68 9.50
C SER A 65 -17.32 -6.35 9.51
N VAL A 66 -17.49 -5.55 10.58
CA VAL A 66 -16.76 -4.28 10.73
C VAL A 66 -15.28 -4.53 11.01
N SER A 67 -14.97 -5.50 11.87
CA SER A 67 -13.59 -5.92 12.16
C SER A 67 -12.89 -6.46 10.91
N ASP A 68 -13.57 -7.25 10.09
CA ASP A 68 -13.04 -7.79 8.83
C ASP A 68 -12.75 -6.67 7.84
N GLN A 69 -13.65 -5.69 7.70
CA GLN A 69 -13.41 -4.52 6.85
C GLN A 69 -12.19 -3.71 7.30
N GLN A 70 -12.02 -3.51 8.62
CA GLN A 70 -10.84 -2.84 9.16
C GLN A 70 -9.56 -3.64 8.91
N THR A 71 -9.61 -4.96 9.11
CA THR A 71 -8.49 -5.87 8.86
C THR A 71 -8.09 -5.85 7.39
N ILE A 72 -9.04 -5.93 6.47
CA ILE A 72 -8.79 -5.84 5.03
C ILE A 72 -8.14 -4.50 4.68
N LYS A 73 -8.65 -3.38 5.20
CA LYS A 73 -8.05 -2.05 4.98
C LYS A 73 -6.61 -1.98 5.49
N SER A 74 -6.36 -2.51 6.69
CA SER A 74 -5.01 -2.58 7.26
C SER A 74 -4.07 -3.44 6.41
N LEU A 75 -4.53 -4.61 5.96
CA LEU A 75 -3.76 -5.50 5.10
C LEU A 75 -3.44 -4.84 3.75
N LEU A 76 -4.41 -4.13 3.14
CA LEU A 76 -4.18 -3.37 1.91
C LEU A 76 -3.17 -2.25 2.11
N GLN A 77 -3.24 -1.53 3.24
CA GLN A 77 -2.26 -0.49 3.57
C GLN A 77 -0.87 -1.07 3.81
N SER A 78 -0.76 -2.15 4.58
CA SER A 78 0.51 -2.86 4.79
C SER A 78 1.06 -3.42 3.48
N ASN A 79 0.22 -3.94 2.58
CA ASN A 79 0.65 -4.43 1.28
C ASN A 79 1.18 -3.29 0.40
N LYS A 80 0.48 -2.14 0.36
CA LYS A 80 0.98 -0.93 -0.32
C LYS A 80 2.31 -0.45 0.26
N GLN A 81 2.44 -0.45 1.58
CA GLN A 81 3.68 -0.05 2.23
C GLN A 81 4.82 -1.02 1.90
N LEU A 82 4.57 -2.33 1.96
CA LEU A 82 5.54 -3.36 1.54
C LEU A 82 5.90 -3.24 0.06
N GLN A 83 4.95 -2.92 -0.82
CA GLN A 83 5.21 -2.67 -2.24
C GLN A 83 6.09 -1.43 -2.44
N ASN A 84 5.83 -0.35 -1.69
CA ASN A 84 6.68 0.85 -1.72
C ASN A 84 8.08 0.55 -1.17
N GLU A 85 8.19 -0.19 -0.07
CA GLU A 85 9.46 -0.62 0.50
C GLU A 85 10.22 -1.55 -0.47
N LEU A 86 9.52 -2.47 -1.13
CA LEU A 86 10.09 -3.31 -2.20
C LEU A 86 10.52 -2.47 -3.41
N ALA A 87 9.78 -1.43 -3.80
CA ALA A 87 10.19 -0.52 -4.86
C ALA A 87 11.46 0.24 -4.46
N ILE A 88 11.56 0.73 -3.22
CA ILE A 88 12.75 1.39 -2.68
C ILE A 88 13.93 0.41 -2.58
N VAL A 89 13.70 -0.84 -2.15
CA VAL A 89 14.73 -1.88 -2.03
C VAL A 89 15.17 -2.41 -3.39
N ASN A 90 14.27 -2.58 -4.36
CA ASN A 90 14.64 -2.91 -5.74
C ASN A 90 15.43 -1.78 -6.39
N ASN A 91 15.10 -0.52 -6.09
CA ASN A 91 15.92 0.63 -6.48
C ASN A 91 17.35 0.56 -5.85
N LYS A 92 17.50 -0.13 -4.70
CA LYS A 92 18.80 -0.49 -4.12
C LYS A 92 19.41 -1.78 -4.67
N LEU A 93 18.64 -2.69 -5.28
CA LEU A 93 19.18 -3.94 -5.84
C LEU A 93 19.88 -3.69 -7.17
N TYR A 94 19.40 -2.73 -7.98
CA TYR A 94 20.16 -2.16 -9.10
C TYR A 94 21.39 -1.36 -8.64
N PHE A 95 21.40 -0.89 -7.38
CA PHE A 95 22.56 -0.29 -6.75
C PHE A 95 23.61 -1.34 -6.34
N TYR A 96 23.20 -2.58 -6.02
CA TYR A 96 24.12 -3.62 -5.53
C TYR A 96 24.92 -4.33 -6.63
N GLU A 97 24.47 -4.34 -7.88
CA GLU A 97 25.34 -4.71 -9.01
C GLU A 97 26.36 -3.59 -9.34
N GLY A 98 25.99 -2.32 -9.08
CA GLY A 98 26.89 -1.16 -9.22
C GLY A 98 27.97 -1.03 -8.12
N VAL A 99 27.87 -1.79 -7.02
CA VAL A 99 28.84 -1.78 -5.91
C VAL A 99 29.99 -2.78 -6.12
N ILE A 100 29.98 -3.61 -7.18
CA ILE A 100 31.14 -4.45 -7.55
C ILE A 100 32.16 -3.65 -8.37
N SER A 101 32.75 -2.64 -7.73
CA SER A 101 34.19 -2.32 -7.84
C SER A 101 34.58 -1.29 -6.77
N PRO A 102 35.01 -1.75 -5.58
CA PRO A 102 35.59 -0.91 -4.51
C PRO A 102 36.81 -0.07 -4.94
N GLU A 103 37.32 -0.27 -6.16
CA GLU A 103 38.38 0.54 -6.77
C GLU A 103 37.89 1.92 -7.28
N LEU A 104 36.57 2.10 -7.48
CA LEU A 104 35.99 3.33 -8.06
C LEU A 104 35.86 4.49 -7.07
N GLU A 105 35.53 4.20 -5.80
CA GLU A 105 35.45 5.22 -4.74
C GLU A 105 36.78 5.93 -4.46
N LYS A 106 37.91 5.29 -4.79
CA LYS A 106 39.23 5.83 -4.45
C LYS A 106 39.64 7.06 -5.27
N THR A 107 38.97 7.38 -6.39
CA THR A 107 39.43 8.48 -7.28
C THR A 107 38.39 9.24 -8.13
N GLY A 108 37.16 9.44 -7.65
CA GLY A 108 36.67 10.84 -7.59
C GLY A 108 35.89 11.49 -8.75
N VAL A 109 35.08 10.79 -9.55
CA VAL A 109 33.98 11.42 -10.35
C VAL A 109 32.65 10.74 -10.09
N LYS A 110 31.58 11.54 -10.02
CA LYS A 110 30.19 11.09 -9.91
C LYS A 110 29.29 11.98 -10.77
N ALA A 111 28.27 11.41 -11.43
CA ALA A 111 27.14 12.22 -11.92
C ALA A 111 26.27 12.63 -10.74
N HIS A 112 26.20 13.94 -10.50
CA HIS A 112 25.49 14.55 -9.38
C HIS A 112 23.99 14.61 -9.65
N SER A 113 23.61 15.15 -10.81
CA SER A 113 22.23 15.22 -11.28
C SER A 113 22.18 14.87 -12.77
N PHE A 114 21.08 14.24 -13.17
CA PHE A 114 20.71 14.04 -14.56
C PHE A 114 19.24 14.42 -14.67
N GLU A 115 18.97 15.46 -15.46
CA GLU A 115 17.63 16.01 -15.64
C GLU A 115 17.28 15.95 -17.11
N MET A 116 15.99 15.76 -17.40
CA MET A 116 15.51 15.68 -18.75
C MET A 116 14.18 16.43 -18.89
N THR A 117 14.11 17.26 -19.92
CA THR A 117 12.99 18.16 -20.18
C THR A 117 12.48 17.94 -21.59
N GLU A 118 11.16 17.88 -21.75
CA GLU A 118 10.55 17.78 -23.07
C GLU A 118 10.67 19.13 -23.81
N ASN A 119 11.24 19.11 -25.01
CA ASN A 119 11.36 20.27 -25.86
C ASN A 119 10.22 20.30 -26.89
N ALA A 120 9.15 21.03 -26.52
CA ALA A 120 7.96 21.18 -27.36
C ALA A 120 8.22 21.84 -28.74
N LYS A 121 9.36 22.53 -28.93
CA LYS A 121 9.69 23.18 -30.23
C LYS A 121 10.31 22.22 -31.24
N THR A 122 11.08 21.25 -30.76
CA THR A 122 11.80 20.28 -31.61
C THR A 122 11.14 18.91 -31.61
N GLY A 123 10.16 18.66 -30.74
CA GLY A 123 9.57 17.33 -30.53
C GLY A 123 10.58 16.35 -29.94
N GLY A 124 11.60 16.86 -29.25
CA GLY A 124 12.70 16.10 -28.67
C GLY A 124 12.78 16.25 -27.16
N TRP A 125 13.86 15.73 -26.59
CA TRP A 125 14.20 15.80 -25.18
C TRP A 125 15.53 16.52 -25.01
N ASP A 126 15.54 17.53 -24.16
CA ASP A 126 16.76 18.19 -23.70
C ASP A 126 17.22 17.50 -22.40
N TYR A 127 18.50 17.20 -22.29
CA TYR A 127 19.08 16.62 -21.07
C TYR A 127 20.15 17.54 -20.50
N GLU A 128 20.26 17.54 -19.17
CA GLU A 128 21.31 18.22 -18.42
C GLU A 128 21.97 17.23 -17.45
N LEU A 129 23.25 16.94 -17.68
CA LEU A 129 24.08 16.08 -16.85
C LEU A 129 25.12 16.90 -16.09
N VAL A 130 25.03 16.94 -14.77
CA VAL A 130 26.03 17.62 -13.92
C VAL A 130 27.02 16.59 -13.39
N LEU A 131 28.28 16.71 -13.81
CA LEU A 131 29.38 15.89 -13.31
C LEU A 131 30.11 16.61 -12.18
N MET A 132 30.45 15.90 -11.11
CA MET A 132 31.19 16.44 -9.97
C MET A 132 32.30 15.51 -9.51
N GLN A 133 33.34 16.07 -8.88
CA GLN A 133 34.37 15.25 -8.22
C GLN A 133 33.95 14.84 -6.81
N SER A 134 34.00 13.54 -6.49
CA SER A 134 33.62 13.01 -5.17
C SER A 134 34.59 13.41 -4.03
N LYS A 135 35.78 13.92 -4.35
CA LYS A 135 36.75 14.47 -3.40
C LYS A 135 37.14 15.88 -3.84
N LYS A 136 37.55 16.75 -2.91
CA LYS A 136 38.17 18.06 -3.23
C LYS A 136 39.52 17.84 -3.95
N GLY A 137 39.47 17.44 -5.22
CA GLY A 137 40.61 17.35 -6.10
C GLY A 137 41.10 18.77 -6.40
N ARG A 138 42.39 19.03 -6.18
CA ARG A 138 43.00 20.32 -6.56
C ARG A 138 43.29 20.40 -8.06
N ARG A 139 42.95 19.38 -8.85
CA ARG A 139 43.42 19.20 -10.23
C ARG A 139 42.28 18.88 -11.18
N PHE A 140 42.52 19.16 -12.45
CA PHE A 140 41.63 18.80 -13.54
C PHE A 140 41.56 17.29 -13.66
N LEU A 141 40.35 16.80 -13.89
CA LEU A 141 40.04 15.43 -14.19
C LEU A 141 39.41 15.41 -15.58
N SER A 142 39.93 14.52 -16.42
CA SER A 142 39.53 14.38 -17.81
C SER A 142 39.10 12.96 -18.13
N GLY A 143 38.11 12.83 -18.98
CA GLY A 143 37.57 11.54 -19.40
C GLY A 143 36.59 11.68 -20.55
N ASN A 144 35.92 10.57 -20.86
CA ASN A 144 34.87 10.49 -21.86
C ASN A 144 33.54 10.08 -21.23
N ILE A 145 32.43 10.59 -21.77
CA ILE A 145 31.07 10.20 -21.40
C ILE A 145 30.44 9.47 -22.58
N ASP A 146 29.83 8.33 -22.29
CA ASP A 146 29.01 7.57 -23.23
C ASP A 146 27.62 7.37 -22.62
N ILE A 147 26.61 8.04 -23.17
CA ILE A 147 25.21 7.89 -22.77
C ILE A 147 24.51 6.92 -23.74
N SER A 148 23.76 5.97 -23.20
CA SER A 148 22.96 5.01 -23.96
C SER A 148 21.56 4.86 -23.36
N LEU A 149 20.58 4.56 -24.20
CA LEU A 149 19.18 4.32 -23.83
C LEU A 149 18.86 2.84 -24.02
N SER A 150 18.23 2.21 -23.04
CA SER A 150 17.63 0.88 -23.18
C SER A 150 16.20 1.07 -23.68
N ILE A 151 15.88 0.54 -24.86
CA ILE A 151 14.59 0.68 -25.53
C ILE A 151 13.97 -0.70 -25.74
N PHE A 152 12.65 -0.79 -25.58
CA PHE A 152 11.89 -1.98 -25.95
C PHE A 152 11.66 -2.05 -27.48
N GLU A 153 12.14 -3.12 -28.11
CA GLU A 153 11.83 -3.48 -29.50
C GLU A 153 11.02 -4.79 -29.47
N GLY A 154 9.69 -4.67 -29.34
CA GLY A 154 8.79 -5.81 -29.12
C GLY A 154 8.92 -6.37 -27.70
N GLU A 155 9.41 -7.61 -27.56
CA GLU A 155 9.69 -8.26 -26.26
C GLU A 155 11.16 -8.18 -25.83
N ASN A 156 12.05 -7.62 -26.66
CA ASN A 156 13.48 -7.57 -26.39
C ASN A 156 13.96 -6.16 -26.00
N LEU A 157 14.87 -6.09 -25.03
CA LEU A 157 15.57 -4.87 -24.66
C LEU A 157 16.79 -4.65 -25.55
N LYS A 158 16.89 -3.47 -26.17
CA LYS A 158 18.01 -3.08 -27.04
C LYS A 158 18.65 -1.79 -26.54
N LYS A 159 19.97 -1.78 -26.48
CA LYS A 159 20.76 -0.59 -26.11
C LYS A 159 21.05 0.25 -27.36
N VAL A 160 20.64 1.51 -27.34
CA VAL A 160 20.87 2.49 -28.39
C VAL A 160 21.74 3.62 -27.83
N SER A 161 22.89 3.87 -28.44
CA SER A 161 23.76 4.98 -28.00
C SER A 161 23.13 6.32 -28.36
N LEU A 162 23.15 7.28 -27.43
CA LEU A 162 22.64 8.63 -27.66
C LEU A 162 23.44 9.37 -28.75
N SER A 163 24.70 8.98 -28.95
CA SER A 163 25.53 9.48 -30.06
C SER A 163 24.97 9.16 -31.45
N ALA A 164 24.08 8.17 -31.57
CA ALA A 164 23.41 7.84 -32.83
C ALA A 164 22.12 8.66 -33.04
N LEU A 165 21.60 9.30 -31.99
CA LEU A 165 20.37 10.09 -31.99
C LEU A 165 20.63 11.59 -31.96
N THR A 166 21.90 12.01 -31.88
CA THR A 166 22.30 13.41 -31.72
C THR A 166 23.67 13.65 -32.33
N GLU A 167 23.80 14.71 -33.14
CA GLU A 167 25.07 15.10 -33.77
C GLU A 167 25.99 15.88 -32.82
N THR A 168 25.43 16.46 -31.74
CA THR A 168 26.07 17.43 -30.83
C THR A 168 26.36 16.87 -29.44
N LEU A 169 26.77 15.60 -29.32
CA LEU A 169 27.19 15.05 -28.02
C LEU A 169 28.67 15.38 -27.74
N GLU A 170 28.93 16.22 -26.73
CA GLU A 170 30.31 16.43 -26.25
C GLU A 170 30.77 15.19 -25.47
N LYS A 171 31.54 14.32 -26.13
CA LYS A 171 31.98 13.02 -25.59
C LYS A 171 33.11 13.13 -24.57
N SER A 172 33.79 14.26 -24.49
CA SER A 172 34.95 14.43 -23.60
C SER A 172 34.66 15.50 -22.56
N PHE A 173 35.01 15.23 -21.31
CA PHE A 173 34.92 16.20 -20.22
C PHE A 173 36.30 16.51 -19.66
N LYS A 174 36.46 17.74 -19.16
CA LYS A 174 37.67 18.18 -18.47
C LYS A 174 37.35 19.28 -17.48
N PHE A 175 37.28 18.93 -16.19
CA PHE A 175 36.88 19.87 -15.16
C PHE A 175 37.65 19.71 -13.86
N LYS A 176 37.66 20.78 -13.06
CA LYS A 176 38.30 20.82 -11.73
C LYS A 176 37.33 20.58 -10.59
N TYR A 177 36.08 21.04 -10.72
CA TYR A 177 35.06 20.93 -9.67
C TYR A 177 33.82 20.25 -10.19
N PHE A 178 33.22 20.86 -11.21
CA PHE A 178 32.06 20.33 -11.91
C PHE A 178 32.09 20.74 -13.38
N GLN A 179 31.35 20.00 -14.21
CA GLN A 179 31.02 20.38 -15.58
C GLN A 179 29.60 19.93 -15.86
N THR A 180 28.83 20.83 -16.44
CA THR A 180 27.50 20.53 -16.96
C THR A 180 27.63 20.15 -18.43
N VAL A 181 27.02 19.03 -18.81
CA VAL A 181 26.95 18.55 -20.17
C VAL A 181 25.48 18.59 -20.57
N GLN A 182 25.17 19.44 -21.53
CA GLN A 182 23.82 19.61 -22.06
C GLN A 182 23.76 19.06 -23.48
N GLY A 183 22.59 18.60 -23.88
CA GLY A 183 22.32 18.23 -25.26
C GLY A 183 20.84 17.98 -25.48
N SER A 184 20.50 17.79 -26.75
CA SER A 184 19.12 17.57 -27.18
C SER A 184 19.10 16.37 -28.11
N PHE A 185 18.18 15.43 -27.90
CA PHE A 185 17.97 14.30 -28.79
C PHE A 185 16.51 14.17 -29.17
N VAL A 186 16.24 13.60 -30.34
CA VAL A 186 14.87 13.28 -30.77
C VAL A 186 14.71 11.78 -30.71
N LEU A 187 13.64 11.33 -30.05
CA LEU A 187 13.29 9.92 -30.00
C LEU A 187 12.35 9.59 -31.16
N PRO A 188 12.69 8.63 -32.04
CA PRO A 188 11.78 8.15 -33.07
C PRO A 188 10.42 7.69 -32.51
N GLU A 189 9.35 7.98 -33.24
CA GLU A 189 7.98 7.65 -32.83
C GLU A 189 7.80 6.15 -32.57
N GLY A 190 7.14 5.80 -31.46
CA GLY A 190 6.79 4.42 -31.10
C GLY A 190 7.83 3.67 -30.25
N MET A 191 8.96 4.30 -29.89
CA MET A 191 9.95 3.70 -28.99
C MET A 191 9.64 4.00 -27.52
N MET A 192 9.58 2.95 -26.69
CA MET A 192 9.48 3.05 -25.24
C MET A 192 10.85 2.87 -24.60
N VAL A 193 11.34 3.90 -23.92
CA VAL A 193 12.60 3.86 -23.18
C VAL A 193 12.34 3.31 -21.77
N ASP A 194 13.16 2.36 -21.35
CA ASP A 194 13.14 1.75 -20.02
C ASP A 194 14.10 2.49 -19.08
N GLU A 195 15.37 2.53 -19.48
CA GLU A 195 16.48 3.02 -18.65
C GLU A 195 17.47 3.86 -19.47
N VAL A 196 18.11 4.81 -18.79
CA VAL A 196 19.24 5.60 -19.30
C VAL A 196 20.52 5.13 -18.60
N ILE A 197 21.51 4.72 -19.39
CA ILE A 197 22.80 4.24 -18.92
C ILE A 197 23.87 5.28 -19.25
N VAL A 198 24.49 5.84 -18.21
CA VAL A 198 25.57 6.83 -18.31
C VAL A 198 26.89 6.15 -17.94
N ASN A 199 27.80 6.04 -18.91
CA ASN A 199 29.15 5.53 -18.71
C ASN A 199 30.16 6.68 -18.69
N LEU A 200 30.96 6.77 -17.63
CA LEU A 200 32.02 7.75 -17.47
C LEU A 200 33.37 7.03 -17.48
N ASN A 201 34.18 7.27 -18.50
CA ASN A 201 35.52 6.71 -18.65
C ASN A 201 36.58 7.77 -18.33
N VAL A 202 37.11 7.76 -17.11
CA VAL A 202 38.18 8.66 -16.67
C VAL A 202 39.53 8.16 -17.20
N VAL A 203 40.23 9.02 -17.94
CA VAL A 203 41.57 8.70 -18.46
C VAL A 203 42.60 8.88 -17.35
N GLY A 204 43.19 7.77 -16.91
CA GLY A 204 44.22 7.79 -15.87
C GLY A 204 45.46 8.60 -16.27
N ASN A 205 46.10 9.21 -15.28
CA ASN A 205 47.38 9.87 -15.43
C ASN A 205 48.33 9.49 -14.28
N ARG A 206 49.49 10.14 -14.20
CA ARG A 206 50.48 9.90 -13.13
C ARG A 206 49.93 10.06 -11.70
N TRP A 207 48.81 10.75 -11.53
CA TRP A 207 48.24 11.17 -10.24
C TRP A 207 46.93 10.46 -9.87
N TYR A 208 46.23 9.89 -10.83
CA TYR A 208 45.00 9.11 -10.60
C TYR A 208 44.89 7.98 -11.63
N LYS A 209 44.41 6.81 -11.20
CA LYS A 209 44.23 5.65 -12.10
C LYS A 209 43.07 5.90 -13.06
N ALA A 210 43.07 5.17 -14.18
CA ALA A 210 41.92 5.14 -15.07
C ALA A 210 40.74 4.49 -14.33
N GLN A 211 39.53 5.02 -14.54
CA GLN A 211 38.33 4.55 -13.85
C GLN A 211 37.16 4.54 -14.83
N ARG A 212 36.26 3.58 -14.65
CA ARG A 212 35.01 3.49 -15.40
C ARG A 212 33.85 3.46 -14.42
N VAL A 213 33.00 4.48 -14.45
CA VAL A 213 31.80 4.58 -13.62
C VAL A 213 30.60 4.39 -14.52
N GLU A 214 29.72 3.45 -14.18
CA GLU A 214 28.45 3.25 -14.86
C GLU A 214 27.32 3.63 -13.89
N GLN A 215 26.39 4.47 -14.35
CA GLN A 215 25.23 4.89 -13.59
C GLN A 215 23.97 4.64 -14.43
N LEU A 216 23.00 3.96 -13.82
CA LEU A 216 21.72 3.63 -14.43
C LEU A 216 20.64 4.53 -13.84
N TYR A 217 19.76 5.05 -14.69
CA TYR A 217 18.64 5.92 -14.31
C TYR A 217 17.35 5.40 -14.96
N ASP A 218 16.26 5.28 -14.19
CA ASP A 218 14.95 4.92 -14.72
C ASP A 218 14.37 6.12 -15.52
N TRP A 219 13.96 5.86 -16.76
CA TRP A 219 13.44 6.89 -17.66
C TRP A 219 12.21 7.62 -17.10
N ARG A 220 11.33 6.91 -16.38
CA ARG A 220 10.08 7.47 -15.83
C ARG A 220 10.37 8.47 -14.72
N VAL A 221 11.40 8.21 -13.91
CA VAL A 221 11.80 9.12 -12.83
C VAL A 221 12.40 10.41 -13.40
N LEU A 222 13.15 10.31 -14.49
CA LEU A 222 13.79 11.46 -15.13
C LEU A 222 12.81 12.39 -15.86
N THR A 223 11.72 11.83 -16.39
CA THR A 223 10.68 12.56 -17.14
C THR A 223 9.56 13.08 -16.25
N THR A 224 9.38 12.50 -15.07
CA THR A 224 8.40 12.98 -14.09
C THR A 224 8.98 14.18 -13.37
N HIS A 225 8.78 15.37 -13.93
CA HIS A 225 9.04 16.64 -13.28
C HIS A 225 8.03 16.84 -12.13
N ASP A 226 8.21 16.14 -11.00
CA ASP A 226 7.49 16.46 -9.78
C ASP A 226 8.20 17.62 -9.09
N VAL A 227 7.81 18.83 -9.48
CA VAL A 227 7.94 20.03 -8.64
C VAL A 227 6.96 19.84 -7.48
N GLY A 228 7.34 19.01 -6.53
CA GLY A 228 6.60 18.71 -5.31
C GLY A 228 7.49 18.96 -4.09
N ASP A 229 7.31 20.12 -3.47
CA ASP A 229 7.76 20.50 -2.13
C ASP A 229 9.27 20.40 -1.82
N ALA A 230 9.99 21.47 -2.17
CA ALA A 230 11.25 21.84 -1.50
C ALA A 230 11.19 23.26 -0.91
N SER A 231 10.02 23.68 -0.43
CA SER A 231 9.84 24.94 0.31
C SER A 231 9.11 24.73 1.63
N GLU A 232 9.63 23.84 2.48
CA GLU A 232 9.35 23.92 3.92
C GLU A 232 10.56 23.41 4.70
N TYR A 233 11.61 24.23 4.69
CA TYR A 233 12.70 24.16 5.66
C TYR A 233 12.89 25.56 6.24
N ASP A 234 11.90 26.02 6.98
CA ASP A 234 12.09 27.14 7.90
C ASP A 234 12.25 26.60 9.33
N SER A 235 13.53 26.49 9.70
CA SER A 235 14.06 26.81 11.02
C SER A 235 13.35 26.26 12.25
N SER A 236 13.90 25.17 12.80
CA SER A 236 13.78 24.86 14.22
C SER A 236 14.47 25.94 15.07
N ASP A 237 13.67 26.57 15.93
CA ASP A 237 13.91 26.75 17.37
C ASP A 237 15.14 27.58 17.82
N ASN A 238 14.90 28.79 18.36
CA ASN A 238 15.45 29.19 19.67
C ASN A 238 14.86 30.55 20.14
N SER A 239 14.15 30.55 21.28
CA SER A 239 14.47 31.38 22.46
C SER A 239 13.26 31.58 23.38
N THR A 240 13.25 30.74 24.41
CA THR A 240 12.95 31.04 25.81
C THR A 240 12.77 32.53 26.16
N THR A 241 11.56 32.88 26.60
CA THR A 241 11.12 33.81 27.67
C THR A 241 12.13 34.81 28.29
N PRO A 242 11.66 36.01 28.69
CA PRO A 242 10.83 36.16 29.90
C PRO A 242 9.39 36.60 29.64
#